data_AF-M7MW40-F1
#
_entry.id   AF-M7MW40-F1
#
_cell.length_a   1.000
_cell.length_b   1.000
_cell.length_c   1.000
_cell.angle_alpha   90.00
_cell.angle_beta   90.00
_cell.angle_gamma   90.00
#
_symmetry.space_group_name_H-M   'P 1'
#
loop_
_entity.id
_entity.type
_entity.pdbx_description
1 polymer ?
#
loop_
_entity_poly.entity_id
_entity_poly.type
_entity_poly.pdbx_seq_one_letter_code
_entity_poly.pdbx_strand_id
1 'polypeptide(L)'
;MRIKGGKLIITARKTGQEKPQFTSTRLVSKRDWKYAYIEVRARLPKAVGTWPAIWMLPTDWKYGGWPDSGEIDIMEHVGYDPGVVHGTVHTQAFNHGIGTQKGKQIDVPTYDSEFHRYAIRWAEDKIEFFVDDQLYNTFENTGGGYKEWPFDQHFHLLLNLAVGGNWGGKEGVAEEAFPQRMEVDYVRVYALD
;
A
#
# COMPACT_ATOMS: atom_id res chain seq x y z
N MET A 1 -13.37 -10.74 2.90
CA MET A 1 -12.62 -11.24 1.73
C MET A 1 -13.27 -12.47 1.11
N ARG A 2 -12.99 -12.78 -0.16
CA ARG A 2 -13.25 -14.10 -0.77
C ARG A 2 -12.32 -14.34 -1.94
N ILE A 3 -12.11 -15.61 -2.32
CA ILE A 3 -11.52 -15.97 -3.61
C ILE A 3 -12.66 -16.27 -4.59
N LYS A 4 -12.65 -15.66 -5.79
CA LYS A 4 -13.62 -15.94 -6.85
C LYS A 4 -12.98 -15.76 -8.23
N GLY A 5 -13.10 -16.76 -9.10
CA GLY A 5 -12.58 -16.70 -10.46
C GLY A 5 -11.06 -16.49 -10.53
N GLY A 6 -10.31 -17.15 -9.64
CA GLY A 6 -8.85 -17.03 -9.54
C GLY A 6 -8.35 -15.80 -8.77
N LYS A 7 -9.23 -14.87 -8.39
CA LYS A 7 -8.85 -13.59 -7.78
C LYS A 7 -9.21 -13.53 -6.30
N LEU A 8 -8.37 -12.87 -5.52
CA LEU A 8 -8.72 -12.38 -4.19
C LEU A 8 -9.55 -11.10 -4.32
N ILE A 9 -10.67 -11.04 -3.59
CA ILE A 9 -11.55 -9.88 -3.55
C ILE A 9 -11.66 -9.39 -2.10
N ILE A 10 -11.10 -8.19 -1.85
CA ILE A 10 -11.33 -7.41 -0.63
C ILE A 10 -12.54 -6.52 -0.90
N THR A 11 -13.53 -6.52 -0.01
CA THR A 11 -14.76 -5.72 -0.20
C THR A 11 -15.01 -4.88 1.02
N ALA A 12 -15.12 -3.57 0.82
CA ALA A 12 -15.66 -2.65 1.80
C ALA A 12 -17.19 -2.56 1.64
N ARG A 13 -17.93 -2.66 2.74
CA ARG A 13 -19.40 -2.67 2.75
C ARG A 13 -19.94 -1.72 3.82
N LYS A 14 -20.95 -0.93 3.46
CA LYS A 14 -21.80 -0.25 4.44
C LYS A 14 -22.65 -1.30 5.18
N THR A 15 -22.72 -1.18 6.50
CA THR A 15 -23.38 -2.15 7.40
C THR A 15 -24.39 -1.50 8.35
N GLY A 16 -24.26 -0.20 8.65
CA GLY A 16 -25.20 0.54 9.48
C GLY A 16 -26.25 1.32 8.67
N GLN A 17 -27.49 1.33 9.14
CA GLN A 17 -28.59 2.13 8.57
C GLN A 17 -28.70 3.53 9.21
N GLU A 18 -28.48 3.65 10.52
CA GLU A 18 -28.63 4.92 11.26
C GLU A 18 -27.31 5.70 11.44
N LYS A 19 -26.17 5.01 11.48
CA LYS A 19 -24.83 5.59 11.46
C LYS A 19 -23.98 4.85 10.44
N PRO A 20 -23.21 5.56 9.59
CA PRO A 20 -22.36 4.92 8.60
C PRO A 20 -21.31 4.06 9.30
N GLN A 21 -21.48 2.74 9.22
CA GLN A 21 -20.48 1.77 9.67
C GLN A 21 -20.02 0.97 8.47
N PHE A 22 -18.71 0.86 8.31
CA PHE A 22 -18.09 0.10 7.23
C PHE A 22 -17.38 -1.12 7.77
N THR A 23 -17.52 -2.25 7.06
CA THR A 23 -16.69 -3.43 7.26
C THR A 23 -15.79 -3.59 6.05
N SER A 24 -14.55 -4.06 6.26
CA SER A 24 -13.60 -4.34 5.19
C SER A 24 -12.65 -5.47 5.60
N THR A 25 -11.50 -5.60 4.93
CA THR A 25 -10.46 -6.57 5.30
C THR A 25 -9.10 -5.90 5.25
N ARG A 26 -8.28 -6.17 6.27
CA ARG A 26 -6.82 -5.99 6.25
C ARG A 26 -6.19 -7.38 6.34
N LEU A 27 -5.52 -7.80 5.28
CA LEU A 27 -4.80 -9.05 5.20
C LEU A 27 -3.35 -8.83 5.55
N VAL A 28 -2.76 -9.83 6.20
CA VAL A 28 -1.36 -9.86 6.60
C VAL A 28 -0.79 -11.20 6.13
N SER A 29 0.34 -11.17 5.44
CA SER A 29 1.02 -12.39 5.04
C SER A 29 1.58 -13.12 6.26
N LYS A 30 1.58 -14.47 6.21
CA LYS A 30 2.27 -15.29 7.22
C LYS A 30 3.77 -15.40 6.98
N ARG A 31 4.21 -15.07 5.76
CA ARG A 31 5.61 -15.01 5.36
C ARG A 31 6.08 -13.56 5.39
N ASP A 32 7.37 -13.40 5.59
CA ASP A 32 8.08 -12.15 5.43
C ASP A 32 9.26 -12.34 4.49
N TRP A 33 9.83 -11.21 4.09
CA TRP A 33 10.95 -11.17 3.17
C TRP A 33 11.90 -10.05 3.59
N LYS A 34 13.17 -10.24 3.27
CA LYS A 34 14.18 -9.19 3.28
C LYS A 34 14.83 -9.19 1.92
N TYR A 35 14.81 -8.03 1.26
CA TYR A 35 15.30 -7.82 -0.10
C TYR A 35 14.63 -8.74 -1.14
N ALA A 36 13.72 -8.16 -1.91
CA ALA A 36 12.93 -8.90 -2.86
C ALA A 36 12.41 -8.00 -3.98
N TYR A 37 12.08 -8.62 -5.11
CA TYR A 37 11.11 -8.04 -6.03
C TYR A 37 9.71 -8.54 -5.63
N ILE A 38 8.82 -7.60 -5.29
CA ILE A 38 7.45 -7.90 -4.87
C ILE A 38 6.52 -7.22 -5.86
N GLU A 39 5.63 -7.99 -6.47
CA GLU A 39 4.63 -7.50 -7.42
C GLU A 39 3.25 -7.98 -7.00
N VAL A 40 2.30 -7.05 -7.00
CA VAL A 40 0.88 -7.31 -6.76
C VAL A 40 0.09 -6.80 -7.96
N ARG A 41 -0.57 -7.71 -8.67
CA ARG A 41 -1.44 -7.34 -9.78
C ARG A 41 -2.85 -7.11 -9.28
N ALA A 42 -3.30 -5.85 -9.29
CA ALA A 42 -4.56 -5.46 -8.69
C ALA A 42 -5.35 -4.45 -9.53
N ARG A 43 -6.65 -4.38 -9.25
CA ARG A 43 -7.58 -3.34 -9.71
C ARG A 43 -8.22 -2.70 -8.48
N LEU A 44 -8.28 -1.37 -8.48
CA LEU A 44 -8.59 -0.57 -7.32
C LEU A 44 -10.06 -0.07 -7.32
N PRO A 45 -10.63 0.28 -6.15
CA PRO A 45 -11.93 0.95 -6.06
C PRO A 45 -11.83 2.44 -6.40
N LYS A 46 -12.99 3.08 -6.67
CA LYS A 46 -13.03 4.46 -7.24
C LYS A 46 -13.93 5.45 -6.51
N ALA A 47 -14.38 5.13 -5.30
CA ALA A 47 -15.33 5.98 -4.59
C ALA A 47 -14.62 6.89 -3.60
N VAL A 48 -15.03 8.17 -3.53
CA VAL A 48 -14.62 9.09 -2.46
C VAL A 48 -14.80 8.39 -1.10
N GLY A 49 -13.76 8.44 -0.27
CA GLY A 49 -13.70 7.73 1.00
C GLY A 49 -12.95 6.40 0.96
N THR A 50 -12.67 5.81 -0.20
CA THR A 50 -11.86 4.57 -0.26
C THR A 50 -10.38 4.87 -0.16
N TRP A 51 -9.65 4.01 0.56
CA TRP A 51 -8.19 4.03 0.63
C TRP A 51 -7.65 2.58 0.55
N PRO A 52 -7.54 2.02 -0.67
CA PRO A 52 -6.81 0.78 -0.90
C PRO A 52 -5.30 0.95 -0.64
N ALA A 53 -4.68 -0.07 -0.07
CA ALA A 53 -3.23 -0.10 0.17
C ALA A 53 -2.64 -1.49 -0.06
N ILE A 54 -1.45 -1.51 -0.68
CA ILE A 54 -0.51 -2.63 -0.76
C ILE A 54 0.78 -2.13 -0.13
N TRP A 55 1.14 -2.70 1.01
CA TRP A 55 2.17 -2.11 1.86
C TRP A 55 2.82 -3.16 2.74
N MET A 56 3.89 -2.77 3.42
CA MET A 56 4.71 -3.68 4.22
C MET A 56 5.09 -3.06 5.55
N LEU A 57 5.10 -3.90 6.58
CA LEU A 57 5.59 -3.55 7.92
C LEU A 57 6.68 -4.52 8.37
N PRO A 58 7.59 -4.08 9.25
CA PRO A 58 8.63 -4.93 9.82
C PRO A 58 8.00 -6.05 10.65
N THR A 59 8.55 -7.26 10.55
CA THR A 59 8.11 -8.38 11.39
C THR A 59 8.58 -8.19 12.83
N ASP A 60 9.85 -7.86 13.02
CA ASP A 60 10.50 -7.93 14.35
C ASP A 60 10.55 -6.59 15.09
N TRP A 61 10.18 -5.48 14.46
CA TRP A 61 10.22 -4.13 15.07
C TRP A 61 11.56 -3.80 15.75
N LYS A 62 12.67 -4.23 15.13
CA LYS A 62 14.03 -4.22 15.71
C LYS A 62 14.49 -2.87 16.26
N TYR A 63 14.08 -1.77 15.64
CA TYR A 63 14.55 -0.42 15.96
C TYR A 63 13.56 0.39 16.82
N GLY A 64 12.44 -0.23 17.23
CA GLY A 64 11.36 0.43 17.96
C GLY A 64 10.03 0.31 17.23
N GLY A 65 8.99 0.90 17.82
CA GLY A 65 7.66 0.97 17.19
C GLY A 65 7.66 1.81 15.92
N TRP A 66 6.50 1.95 15.29
CA TRP A 66 6.36 2.83 14.14
C TRP A 66 6.66 4.29 14.52
N PRO A 67 7.42 5.06 13.70
CA PRO A 67 7.97 4.71 12.39
C PRO A 67 9.43 4.21 12.42
N ASP A 68 10.01 3.97 13.60
CA ASP A 68 11.45 3.69 13.76
C ASP A 68 11.91 2.42 13.04
N SER A 69 11.06 1.39 13.00
CA SER A 69 11.35 0.15 12.28
C SER A 69 10.89 0.13 10.82
N GLY A 70 10.34 1.23 10.32
CA GLY A 70 10.02 1.41 8.91
C GLY A 70 8.61 0.99 8.46
N GLU A 71 8.25 1.45 7.26
CA GLU A 71 7.08 1.06 6.48
C GLU A 71 7.40 1.26 4.98
N ILE A 72 6.95 0.34 4.13
CA ILE A 72 7.10 0.45 2.67
C ILE A 72 5.72 0.36 2.04
N ASP A 73 5.24 1.47 1.50
CA ASP A 73 3.95 1.58 0.83
C ASP A 73 4.14 1.37 -0.67
N ILE A 74 4.00 0.13 -1.13
CA ILE A 74 4.16 -0.25 -2.55
C ILE A 74 3.15 0.49 -3.42
N MET A 75 1.91 0.61 -2.93
CA MET A 75 0.82 1.32 -3.58
C MET A 75 -0.17 1.81 -2.53
N GLU A 76 -0.40 3.11 -2.52
CA GLU A 76 -1.59 3.72 -1.94
C GLU A 76 -2.36 4.50 -2.98
N HIS A 77 -3.68 4.52 -2.84
CA HIS A 77 -4.57 5.33 -3.66
C HIS A 77 -5.72 5.81 -2.76
N VAL A 78 -6.22 7.03 -3.01
CA VAL A 78 -7.38 7.58 -2.31
C VAL A 78 -8.47 7.93 -3.32
N GLY A 79 -9.70 7.51 -3.04
CA GLY A 79 -10.81 7.59 -4.00
C GLY A 79 -11.26 9.01 -4.35
N TYR A 80 -10.84 10.02 -3.57
CA TYR A 80 -11.09 11.43 -3.91
C TYR A 80 -10.05 12.01 -4.89
N ASP A 81 -8.92 11.32 -5.10
CA ASP A 81 -7.87 11.69 -6.06
C ASP A 81 -7.70 10.57 -7.10
N PRO A 82 -8.66 10.45 -8.04
CA PRO A 82 -8.78 9.27 -8.91
C PRO A 82 -7.57 9.11 -9.82
N GLY A 83 -7.00 7.90 -9.85
CA GLY A 83 -5.87 7.56 -10.71
C GLY A 83 -4.49 7.96 -10.16
N VAL A 84 -4.40 8.77 -9.11
CA VAL A 84 -3.10 9.15 -8.52
C VAL A 84 -2.62 8.09 -7.54
N VAL A 85 -1.64 7.30 -7.95
CA VAL A 85 -1.05 6.24 -7.13
C VAL A 85 0.24 6.72 -6.47
N HIS A 86 0.39 6.41 -5.18
CA HIS A 86 1.54 6.79 -4.38
C HIS A 86 2.41 5.58 -4.02
N GLY A 87 3.73 5.80 -4.03
CA GLY A 87 4.72 4.88 -3.48
C GLY A 87 5.59 5.62 -2.49
N THR A 88 5.55 5.19 -1.23
CA THR A 88 6.10 5.94 -0.10
C THR A 88 6.90 5.03 0.81
N VAL A 89 7.87 5.60 1.51
CA VAL A 89 8.51 4.97 2.66
C VAL A 89 8.33 5.83 3.89
N HIS A 90 8.16 5.17 5.03
CA HIS A 90 8.18 5.83 6.34
C HIS A 90 9.32 5.29 7.18
N THR A 91 10.03 6.19 7.85
CA THR A 91 11.14 5.91 8.77
C THR A 91 11.10 6.91 9.92
N GLN A 92 11.97 6.74 10.92
CA GLN A 92 12.11 7.71 11.99
C GLN A 92 12.38 9.13 11.45
N ALA A 93 13.28 9.27 10.47
CA ALA A 93 13.64 10.55 9.88
C ALA A 93 12.61 11.05 8.84
N PHE A 94 11.91 10.13 8.18
CA PHE A 94 11.04 10.42 7.04
C PHE A 94 9.64 9.86 7.28
N ASN A 95 8.72 10.60 7.90
CA ASN A 95 7.36 10.12 8.10
C ASN A 95 6.31 11.23 8.07
N HIS A 96 5.05 10.82 7.86
CA HIS A 96 3.92 11.74 7.76
C HIS A 96 3.61 12.48 9.06
N GLY A 97 4.01 11.95 10.23
CA GLY A 97 3.77 12.59 11.52
C GLY A 97 4.53 13.91 11.68
N ILE A 98 5.67 14.03 10.98
CA ILE A 98 6.50 15.24 10.94
C ILE A 98 6.59 15.86 9.54
N GLY A 99 5.85 15.33 8.57
CA GLY A 99 5.78 15.86 7.20
C GLY A 99 7.04 15.67 6.36
N THR A 100 7.86 14.66 6.66
CA THR A 100 9.15 14.41 5.98
C THR A 100 9.19 13.09 5.21
N GLN A 101 8.05 12.39 5.09
CA GLN A 101 7.95 11.13 4.35
C GLN A 101 8.49 11.26 2.92
N LYS A 102 9.09 10.19 2.42
CA LYS A 102 9.68 10.15 1.08
C LYS A 102 8.80 9.31 0.18
N GLY A 103 8.14 9.97 -0.76
CA GLY A 103 7.29 9.31 -1.74
C GLY A 103 7.22 10.10 -3.03
N LYS A 104 6.77 9.43 -4.09
CA LYS A 104 6.35 10.04 -5.35
C LYS A 104 5.02 9.46 -5.78
N GLN A 105 4.44 10.05 -6.80
CA GLN A 105 3.18 9.61 -7.39
C GLN A 105 3.30 9.38 -8.89
N ILE A 106 2.38 8.60 -9.41
CA ILE A 106 2.21 8.35 -10.85
C ILE A 106 0.72 8.29 -11.18
N ASP A 107 0.35 8.83 -12.33
CA ASP A 107 -1.01 8.78 -12.84
C ASP A 107 -1.28 7.42 -13.50
N VAL A 108 -2.34 6.75 -13.07
CA VAL A 108 -2.84 5.46 -13.57
C VAL A 108 -4.33 5.61 -13.91
N PRO A 109 -4.67 6.19 -15.07
CA PRO A 109 -6.06 6.55 -15.37
C PRO A 109 -7.03 5.36 -15.41
N THR A 110 -6.55 4.15 -15.69
CA THR A 110 -7.35 2.92 -15.78
C THR A 110 -7.35 2.08 -14.50
N TYR A 111 -6.86 2.62 -13.38
CA TYR A 111 -6.74 1.95 -12.07
C TYR A 111 -7.99 1.17 -11.60
N ASP A 112 -9.19 1.65 -11.96
CA ASP A 112 -10.49 1.07 -11.57
C ASP A 112 -11.10 0.12 -12.61
N SER A 113 -10.60 0.15 -13.85
CA SER A 113 -11.17 -0.59 -14.99
C SER A 113 -10.27 -1.74 -15.42
N GLU A 114 -8.95 -1.58 -15.31
CA GLU A 114 -7.92 -2.54 -15.68
C GLU A 114 -7.14 -3.06 -14.47
N PHE A 115 -6.38 -4.14 -14.66
CA PHE A 115 -5.47 -4.65 -13.65
C PHE A 115 -4.07 -4.15 -13.96
N HIS A 116 -3.45 -3.51 -12.97
CA HIS A 116 -2.08 -3.01 -13.05
C HIS A 116 -1.16 -3.79 -12.11
N ARG A 117 0.13 -3.83 -12.45
CA ARG A 117 1.18 -4.43 -11.62
C ARG A 117 1.81 -3.33 -10.77
N TYR A 118 1.55 -3.36 -9.47
CA TYR A 118 2.18 -2.50 -8.48
C TYR A 118 3.34 -3.26 -7.87
N ALA A 119 4.56 -2.73 -7.97
CA ALA A 119 5.73 -3.48 -7.55
C ALA A 119 6.79 -2.61 -6.88
N ILE A 120 7.62 -3.29 -6.08
CA ILE A 120 8.90 -2.77 -5.64
C ILE A 120 10.03 -3.73 -6.02
N ARG A 121 11.19 -3.17 -6.32
CA ARG A 121 12.49 -3.84 -6.21
C ARG A 121 13.19 -3.29 -4.98
N TRP A 122 13.22 -4.08 -3.92
CA TRP A 122 13.86 -3.71 -2.66
C TRP A 122 15.18 -4.44 -2.52
N ALA A 123 16.28 -3.71 -2.60
CA ALA A 123 17.65 -4.17 -2.40
C ALA A 123 18.28 -3.50 -1.16
N GLU A 124 19.53 -3.84 -0.86
CA GLU A 124 20.26 -3.29 0.30
C GLU A 124 20.52 -1.77 0.17
N ASP A 125 20.71 -1.30 -1.05
CA ASP A 125 21.11 0.07 -1.38
C ASP A 125 19.94 0.97 -1.80
N LYS A 126 18.81 0.41 -2.23
CA LYS A 126 17.64 1.18 -2.67
C LYS A 126 16.34 0.40 -2.72
N ILE A 127 15.23 1.13 -2.70
CA ILE A 127 13.89 0.64 -3.02
C ILE A 127 13.40 1.40 -4.25
N GLU A 128 13.11 0.66 -5.31
CA GLU A 128 12.57 1.19 -6.56
C GLU A 128 11.08 0.80 -6.68
N PHE A 129 10.22 1.74 -7.03
CA PHE A 129 8.76 1.54 -7.13
C PHE A 129 8.30 1.61 -8.58
N PHE A 130 7.41 0.69 -8.94
CA PHE A 130 6.94 0.50 -10.30
C PHE A 130 5.42 0.40 -10.38
N VAL A 131 4.87 0.95 -11.47
CA VAL A 131 3.54 0.57 -11.98
C VAL A 131 3.71 0.09 -13.42
N ASP A 132 3.29 -1.14 -13.72
CA ASP A 132 3.43 -1.76 -15.05
C ASP A 132 4.84 -1.64 -15.65
N ASP A 133 5.85 -1.97 -14.86
CA ASP A 133 7.28 -1.85 -15.18
C ASP A 133 7.82 -0.41 -15.33
N GLN A 134 6.97 0.62 -15.21
CA GLN A 134 7.41 2.01 -15.18
C GLN A 134 7.93 2.39 -13.79
N LEU A 135 9.24 2.58 -13.68
CA LEU A 135 9.89 3.17 -12.51
C LEU A 135 9.41 4.61 -12.32
N TYR A 136 8.87 4.93 -11.14
CA TYR A 136 8.42 6.30 -10.83
C TYR A 136 8.98 6.85 -9.51
N ASN A 137 9.49 5.99 -8.63
CA ASN A 137 10.17 6.39 -7.41
C ASN A 137 11.40 5.53 -7.12
N THR A 138 12.43 6.16 -6.56
CA THR A 138 13.61 5.49 -6.01
C THR A 138 13.92 6.13 -4.67
N PHE A 139 14.03 5.31 -3.63
CA PHE A 139 14.51 5.71 -2.31
C PHE A 139 15.85 5.03 -2.06
N GLU A 140 16.92 5.83 -1.91
CA GLU A 140 18.29 5.35 -1.76
C GLU A 140 18.72 5.26 -0.30
N ASN A 141 19.52 4.25 0.01
CA ASN A 141 20.23 4.13 1.27
C ASN A 141 21.46 5.04 1.25
N THR A 142 21.35 6.20 1.90
CA THR A 142 22.41 7.21 2.01
C THR A 142 23.50 6.86 3.03
N GLY A 143 23.39 5.72 3.71
CA GLY A 143 24.25 5.36 4.84
C GLY A 143 23.89 6.07 6.16
N GLY A 144 22.73 6.73 6.24
CA GLY A 144 22.24 7.45 7.43
C GLY A 144 21.82 6.58 8.63
N GLY A 145 22.10 5.27 8.59
CA GLY A 145 21.69 4.30 9.62
C GLY A 145 20.18 4.08 9.68
N TYR A 146 19.72 3.35 10.70
CA TYR A 146 18.32 2.89 10.78
C TYR A 146 17.28 4.00 10.78
N LYS A 147 17.65 5.23 11.21
CA LYS A 147 16.72 6.37 11.24
C LYS A 147 16.28 6.77 9.84
N GLU A 148 17.18 6.64 8.86
CA GLU A 148 16.91 6.91 7.44
C GLU A 148 16.64 5.62 6.66
N TRP A 149 17.24 4.50 7.07
CA TRP A 149 17.15 3.21 6.39
C TRP A 149 16.94 2.04 7.37
N PRO A 150 15.72 1.83 7.87
CA PRO A 150 15.38 0.64 8.67
C PRO A 150 15.06 -0.58 7.80
N PHE A 151 15.18 -0.46 6.47
CA PHE A 151 14.81 -1.47 5.47
C PHE A 151 15.88 -2.55 5.29
N ASP A 152 16.54 -2.92 6.38
CA ASP A 152 17.55 -3.97 6.46
C ASP A 152 17.07 -5.16 7.33
N GLN A 153 15.77 -5.23 7.61
CA GLN A 153 15.10 -6.30 8.37
C GLN A 153 14.06 -7.02 7.52
N HIS A 154 13.43 -8.05 8.07
CA HIS A 154 12.32 -8.76 7.42
C HIS A 154 11.01 -7.97 7.54
N PHE A 155 10.26 -7.89 6.43
CA PHE A 155 8.98 -7.23 6.35
C PHE A 155 7.91 -8.18 5.80
N HIS A 156 6.71 -8.10 6.37
CA HIS A 156 5.53 -8.84 5.90
C HIS A 156 4.61 -7.93 5.08
N LEU A 157 3.89 -8.53 4.13
CA LEU A 157 2.99 -7.83 3.21
C LEU A 157 1.59 -7.67 3.81
N LEU A 158 1.00 -6.51 3.57
CA LEU A 158 -0.37 -6.17 3.93
C LEU A 158 -1.17 -5.73 2.71
N LEU A 159 -2.43 -6.14 2.67
CA LEU A 159 -3.40 -5.71 1.66
C LEU A 159 -4.67 -5.26 2.37
N ASN A 160 -5.12 -4.03 2.15
CA ASN A 160 -6.40 -3.58 2.71
C ASN A 160 -7.16 -2.63 1.80
N LEU A 161 -8.41 -2.41 2.18
CA LEU A 161 -9.25 -1.35 1.68
C LEU A 161 -9.86 -0.61 2.87
N ALA A 162 -9.25 0.50 3.28
CA ALA A 162 -9.81 1.35 4.32
C ALA A 162 -10.96 2.20 3.76
N VAL A 163 -11.82 2.68 4.67
CA VAL A 163 -12.91 3.62 4.36
C VAL A 163 -12.82 4.78 5.34
N GLY A 164 -12.67 6.00 4.83
CA GLY A 164 -12.48 7.19 5.64
C GLY A 164 -11.04 7.36 6.13
N GLY A 165 -10.89 7.75 7.39
CA GLY A 165 -9.60 8.13 7.98
C GLY A 165 -9.16 9.54 7.56
N ASN A 166 -8.03 10.00 8.13
CA ASN A 166 -7.54 11.37 7.93
C ASN A 166 -7.18 11.68 6.47
N TRP A 167 -6.80 10.65 5.70
CA TRP A 167 -6.45 10.81 4.30
C TRP A 167 -7.57 10.34 3.38
N GLY A 168 -7.90 9.05 3.36
CA GLY A 168 -8.96 8.50 2.49
C GLY A 168 -10.32 9.19 2.60
N GLY A 169 -10.67 9.70 3.79
CA GLY A 169 -11.91 10.42 4.09
C GLY A 169 -11.79 11.94 4.14
N LYS A 170 -10.69 12.51 3.65
CA LYS A 170 -10.44 13.96 3.68
C LYS A 170 -11.58 14.76 3.03
N GLU A 171 -12.13 14.25 1.93
CA GLU A 171 -13.27 14.83 1.21
C GLU A 171 -14.61 14.13 1.55
N GLY A 172 -14.67 13.45 2.71
CA GLY A 172 -15.83 12.66 3.14
C GLY A 172 -15.83 11.22 2.60
N VAL A 173 -17.00 10.56 2.68
CA VAL A 173 -17.22 9.19 2.19
C VAL A 173 -18.52 9.17 1.39
N ALA A 174 -18.44 8.77 0.11
CA ALA A 174 -19.60 8.59 -0.76
C ALA A 174 -20.29 7.25 -0.46
N GLU A 175 -21.08 7.21 0.60
CA GLU A 175 -21.64 5.99 1.18
C GLU A 175 -22.51 5.17 0.21
N GLU A 176 -23.24 5.87 -0.67
CA GLU A 176 -24.09 5.32 -1.72
C GLU A 176 -23.32 4.56 -2.80
N ALA A 177 -22.01 4.81 -2.93
CA ALA A 177 -21.15 4.10 -3.87
C ALA A 177 -20.70 2.73 -3.36
N PHE A 178 -21.01 2.35 -2.12
CA PHE A 178 -20.62 1.06 -1.54
C PHE A 178 -21.63 -0.04 -1.89
N PRO A 179 -21.17 -1.28 -2.16
CA PRO A 179 -19.85 -1.82 -1.82
C PRO A 179 -18.75 -1.51 -2.83
N GLN A 180 -17.54 -1.27 -2.32
CA GLN A 180 -16.31 -1.06 -3.11
C GLN A 180 -15.38 -2.26 -2.99
N ARG A 181 -14.56 -2.50 -4.02
CA ARG A 181 -13.70 -3.68 -4.08
C ARG A 181 -12.29 -3.33 -4.53
N MET A 182 -11.33 -3.93 -3.85
CA MET A 182 -9.98 -4.12 -4.38
C MET A 182 -9.91 -5.58 -4.84
N GLU A 183 -9.57 -5.79 -6.11
CA GLU A 183 -9.42 -7.10 -6.71
C GLU A 183 -7.96 -7.38 -6.97
N VAL A 184 -7.43 -8.48 -6.44
CA VAL A 184 -6.04 -8.89 -6.59
C VAL A 184 -6.02 -10.18 -7.38
N ASP A 185 -5.38 -10.14 -8.56
CA ASP A 185 -5.19 -11.28 -9.43
C ASP A 185 -4.11 -12.22 -8.86
N TYR A 186 -2.97 -11.65 -8.49
CA TYR A 186 -1.92 -12.38 -7.79
C TYR A 186 -1.06 -11.48 -6.92
N VAL A 187 -0.35 -12.12 -6.00
CA VAL A 187 0.83 -11.60 -5.32
C VAL A 187 1.99 -12.51 -5.71
N ARG A 188 3.11 -11.95 -6.14
CA ARG A 188 4.34 -12.69 -6.43
C ARG A 188 5.51 -12.03 -5.75
N VAL A 189 6.38 -12.86 -5.20
CA VAL A 189 7.61 -12.43 -4.52
C VAL A 189 8.76 -13.25 -5.08
N TYR A 190 9.83 -12.56 -5.45
CA TYR A 190 11.02 -13.12 -6.05
C TYR A 190 12.22 -12.68 -5.22
N ALA A 191 13.13 -13.62 -4.93
CA ALA A 191 14.42 -13.26 -4.37
C ALA A 191 15.19 -12.41 -5.38
N LEU A 192 16.00 -11.47 -4.89
CA LEU A 192 17.02 -10.83 -5.70
C LEU A 192 18.24 -11.77 -5.70
N ASP A 193 18.70 -12.15 -6.90
CA ASP A 193 19.93 -12.92 -7.09
C ASP A 193 21.17 -12.12 -6.64
#